data_AF-A0A7S9D5F6-F1
#
_entry.id   AF-A0A7S9D5F6-F1
#
_cell.length_a   1.000
_cell.length_b   1.000
_cell.length_c   1.000
_cell.angle_alpha   90.00
_cell.angle_beta   90.00
_cell.angle_gamma   90.00
#
_symmetry.space_group_name_H-M   'P 1'
#
loop_
_entity.id
_entity.type
_entity.pdbx_description
1 polymer ?
#
loop_
_entity_poly.entity_id
_entity_poly.type
_entity_poly.pdbx_seq_one_letter_code
_entity_poly.pdbx_strand_id
1 'polypeptide(L)'
;MTRRKKLTEDEVAKADAAANAIVGSPLNPIEPTPINWPVTVGKGKPDKNSQLNAGAVIRALGLDCHLDVFHQEYLVSGHALSQFGGKLQDHVVRKLVEVGWQKFGHELSEKAYRSGLLRECEENQLHPVKNYLKNLRWDGTPRLDMWITRYLGVTDTPLVRAQGAIVLIAAVARIMKPGTKYDHVLVLEGPEGARKSSAVRILANGTFDGDENFSESKILGEDERKQQELTTGKWFYELAELAGLRKADQYALKNFVTKQTERARPAYAHFVTEQPRTCVFIGTFNTDATTGALVEYLNPGDQRRWWPVRVGAVDIAALQRDRDQLMAEAVVAYDLDMPLYLSKELEDEARGEAARREMVDPLADTLSGMDAAALKMLHDKVAPNGAGVSIADHNGGKLLTIGDDAKPSAFITQSEIWVSAKYVTALAPSSRQSDGKGITAAMRKQGWVQVRDRRTGSAERGYARNRDDLSDLGV
;
A
#
# COMPACT_ATOMS: atom_id res chain seq x y z
N MET A 1 -0.17 -52.94 18.88
CA MET A 1 0.39 -52.41 20.13
C MET A 1 1.64 -53.20 20.49
N THR A 2 2.80 -52.69 20.11
CA THR A 2 4.09 -53.37 20.33
C THR A 2 4.59 -53.07 21.74
N ARG A 3 4.80 -54.12 22.54
CA ARG A 3 5.18 -54.02 23.96
C ARG A 3 6.58 -53.41 24.06
N ARG A 4 6.72 -52.23 24.70
CA ARG A 4 8.02 -51.57 24.92
C ARG A 4 8.94 -52.50 25.71
N LYS A 5 10.16 -52.72 25.20
CA LYS A 5 11.22 -53.50 25.83
C LYS A 5 11.59 -52.85 27.18
N LYS A 6 11.60 -53.64 28.26
CA LYS A 6 12.09 -53.22 29.58
C LYS A 6 13.61 -53.08 29.49
N LEU A 7 14.15 -51.91 29.81
CA LEU A 7 15.59 -51.68 29.86
C LEU A 7 16.22 -52.56 30.95
N THR A 8 17.41 -53.06 30.68
CA THR A 8 18.23 -53.82 31.65
C THR A 8 18.83 -52.88 32.69
N GLU A 9 19.20 -53.39 33.87
CA GLU A 9 19.78 -52.57 34.95
C GLU A 9 21.05 -51.83 34.51
N ASP A 10 21.87 -52.44 33.64
CA ASP A 10 23.05 -51.79 33.05
C ASP A 10 22.70 -50.67 32.06
N GLU A 11 21.61 -50.80 31.31
CA GLU A 11 21.13 -49.75 30.41
C GLU A 11 20.53 -48.57 31.18
N VAL A 12 19.85 -48.85 32.31
CA VAL A 12 19.36 -47.83 33.24
C VAL A 12 20.54 -47.13 33.92
N ALA A 13 21.54 -47.88 34.41
CA ALA A 13 22.74 -47.31 35.02
C ALA A 13 23.57 -46.47 34.03
N LYS A 14 23.65 -46.87 32.75
CA LYS A 14 24.27 -46.04 31.70
C LYS A 14 23.46 -44.79 31.38
N ALA A 15 22.13 -44.90 31.33
CA ALA A 15 21.25 -43.75 31.12
C ALA A 15 21.32 -42.77 32.29
N ASP A 16 21.38 -43.26 33.53
CA ASP A 16 21.53 -42.46 34.74
C ASP A 16 22.94 -41.87 34.85
N ALA A 17 23.99 -42.60 34.45
CA ALA A 17 25.35 -42.04 34.37
C ALA A 17 25.47 -40.97 33.28
N ALA A 18 24.82 -41.15 32.13
CA ALA A 18 24.76 -40.14 31.07
C ALA A 18 23.91 -38.92 31.50
N ALA A 19 22.79 -39.14 32.18
CA ALA A 19 21.96 -38.07 32.74
C ALA A 19 22.71 -37.32 33.86
N ASN A 20 23.44 -38.02 34.73
CA ASN A 20 24.25 -37.41 35.79
C ASN A 20 25.52 -36.74 35.25
N ALA A 21 26.06 -37.16 34.10
CA ALA A 21 27.11 -36.42 33.40
C ALA A 21 26.57 -35.12 32.75
N ILE A 22 25.27 -35.06 32.43
CA ILE A 22 24.58 -33.85 31.95
C ILE A 22 24.15 -32.95 33.11
N VAL A 23 23.85 -33.53 34.29
CA VAL A 23 23.34 -32.81 35.49
C VAL A 23 24.45 -32.53 36.53
N GLY A 24 25.67 -33.02 36.31
CA GLY A 24 26.76 -32.99 37.27
C GLY A 24 28.07 -32.47 36.69
N SER A 25 28.07 -31.23 36.17
CA SER A 25 29.25 -30.40 36.32
C SER A 25 28.86 -29.29 37.30
N PRO A 26 29.42 -29.28 38.53
CA PRO A 26 29.44 -28.06 39.33
C PRO A 26 29.98 -26.95 38.43
N LEU A 27 29.43 -25.74 38.57
CA LEU A 27 30.07 -24.52 38.08
C LEU A 27 31.49 -24.54 38.66
N ASN A 28 32.46 -25.07 37.90
CA ASN A 28 33.85 -24.89 38.23
C ASN A 28 34.01 -23.38 38.33
N PRO A 29 34.59 -22.86 39.42
CA PRO A 29 34.86 -21.43 39.52
C PRO A 29 35.86 -21.10 38.42
N ILE A 30 35.34 -20.69 37.27
CA ILE A 30 36.11 -19.95 36.29
C ILE A 30 36.53 -18.71 37.06
N GLU A 31 37.84 -18.54 37.28
CA GLU A 31 38.31 -17.29 37.86
C GLU A 31 37.73 -16.16 37.01
N PRO A 32 36.97 -15.23 37.61
CA PRO A 32 36.29 -14.22 36.84
C PRO A 32 37.31 -13.40 36.08
N THR A 33 37.06 -13.22 34.78
CA THR A 33 37.93 -12.42 33.94
C THR A 33 37.96 -11.00 34.49
N PRO A 34 39.14 -10.39 34.71
CA PRO A 34 39.22 -9.02 35.17
C PRO A 34 38.52 -8.08 34.19
N ILE A 35 37.68 -7.19 34.71
CA ILE A 35 37.05 -6.11 33.95
C ILE A 35 37.16 -4.81 34.73
N ASN A 36 37.49 -3.72 34.03
CA ASN A 36 37.50 -2.41 34.63
C ASN A 36 36.06 -1.90 34.78
N TRP A 37 35.55 -1.84 36.01
CA TRP A 37 34.19 -1.40 36.31
C TRP A 37 34.11 0.13 36.37
N PRO A 38 33.40 0.81 35.44
CA PRO A 38 33.35 2.27 35.41
C PRO A 38 32.70 2.90 36.64
N VAL A 39 31.74 2.22 37.28
CA VAL A 39 31.01 2.73 38.44
C VAL A 39 31.08 1.71 39.57
N THR A 40 31.74 2.09 40.66
CA THR A 40 31.86 1.25 41.85
C THR A 40 31.17 1.86 43.05
N VAL A 41 30.68 1.01 43.95
CA VAL A 41 30.07 1.35 45.23
C VAL A 41 30.81 0.66 46.37
N GLY A 42 30.88 1.33 47.54
CA GLY A 42 31.53 0.80 48.73
C GLY A 42 33.00 0.41 48.48
N LYS A 43 33.40 -0.79 48.94
CA LYS A 43 34.77 -1.36 48.83
C LYS A 43 35.17 -1.74 47.39
N GLY A 44 34.93 -0.89 46.40
CA GLY A 44 35.29 -1.13 45.00
C GLY A 44 34.43 -2.16 44.26
N LYS A 45 33.26 -2.54 44.79
CA LYS A 45 32.34 -3.46 44.10
C LYS A 45 31.61 -2.73 42.96
N PRO A 46 31.32 -3.36 41.82
CA PRO A 46 30.53 -2.72 40.78
C PRO A 46 29.12 -2.38 41.26
N ASP A 47 28.63 -1.21 40.89
CA ASP A 47 27.20 -0.90 41.03
C ASP A 47 26.38 -1.78 40.08
N LYS A 48 25.54 -2.65 40.66
CA LYS A 48 24.68 -3.59 39.93
C LYS A 48 23.63 -2.92 39.05
N ASN A 49 23.31 -1.65 39.28
CA ASN A 49 22.28 -0.91 38.54
C ASN A 49 22.86 0.08 37.52
N SER A 50 24.20 0.15 37.38
CA SER A 50 24.86 1.06 36.46
C SER A 50 24.81 0.53 35.03
N GLN A 51 24.15 1.28 34.13
CA GLN A 51 24.19 1.01 32.69
C GLN A 51 25.62 1.08 32.11
N LEU A 52 26.52 1.87 32.71
CA LEU A 52 27.91 1.97 32.26
C LEU A 52 28.70 0.69 32.57
N ASN A 53 28.41 0.04 33.69
CA ASN A 53 28.97 -1.28 34.02
C ASN A 53 28.45 -2.34 33.07
N ALA A 54 27.16 -2.32 32.74
CA ALA A 54 26.60 -3.22 31.74
C ALA A 54 27.23 -3.01 30.36
N GLY A 55 27.43 -1.76 29.92
CA GLY A 55 28.15 -1.42 28.69
C GLY A 55 29.58 -1.96 28.66
N ALA A 56 30.31 -1.89 29.79
CA ALA A 56 31.63 -2.51 29.89
C ALA A 56 31.59 -4.03 29.67
N VAL A 57 30.61 -4.73 30.26
CA VAL A 57 30.40 -6.17 30.06
C VAL A 57 30.04 -6.49 28.62
N ILE A 58 29.11 -5.74 28.00
CA ILE A 58 28.69 -5.91 26.60
C ILE A 58 29.90 -5.85 25.67
N ARG A 59 30.76 -4.82 25.82
CA ARG A 59 31.99 -4.67 25.03
C ARG A 59 33.00 -5.77 25.32
N ALA A 60 33.19 -6.16 26.59
CA ALA A 60 34.12 -7.23 26.97
C ALA A 60 33.67 -8.63 26.52
N LEU A 61 32.38 -8.80 26.24
CA LEU A 61 31.82 -10.00 25.59
C LEU A 61 31.94 -9.96 24.07
N GLY A 62 32.34 -8.82 23.48
CA GLY A 62 32.41 -8.64 22.04
C GLY A 62 31.04 -8.75 21.37
N LEU A 63 29.99 -8.26 22.06
CA LEU A 63 28.67 -8.19 21.45
C LEU A 63 28.61 -7.09 20.42
N ASP A 64 27.98 -7.40 19.29
CA ASP A 64 27.71 -6.45 18.24
C ASP A 64 26.28 -5.93 18.41
N CYS A 65 26.16 -4.64 18.71
CA CYS A 65 24.93 -3.98 19.09
C CYS A 65 24.64 -2.88 18.06
N HIS A 66 23.50 -2.95 17.38
CA HIS A 66 23.10 -1.94 16.40
C HIS A 66 21.65 -1.52 16.58
N LEU A 67 21.38 -0.23 16.37
CA LEU A 67 20.03 0.24 16.12
C LEU A 67 19.79 0.27 14.61
N ASP A 68 18.91 -0.60 14.13
CA ASP A 68 18.36 -0.53 12.79
C ASP A 68 17.36 0.64 12.72
N VAL A 69 17.81 1.78 12.21
CA VAL A 69 16.97 2.99 12.16
C VAL A 69 15.89 2.93 11.09
N PHE A 70 15.97 1.98 10.16
CA PHE A 70 14.94 1.80 9.15
C PHE A 70 13.76 1.02 9.71
N HIS A 71 14.04 -0.13 10.33
CA HIS A 71 13.02 -0.98 10.94
C HIS A 71 12.61 -0.51 12.35
N GLN A 72 13.38 0.39 12.98
CA GLN A 72 13.24 0.82 14.37
C GLN A 72 13.43 -0.33 15.35
N GLU A 73 14.45 -1.15 15.11
CA GLU A 73 14.72 -2.38 15.87
C GLU A 73 16.13 -2.38 16.46
N TYR A 74 16.23 -2.79 17.72
CA TYR A 74 17.49 -3.01 18.41
C TYR A 74 17.99 -4.42 18.09
N LEU A 75 19.20 -4.55 17.55
CA LEU A 75 19.81 -5.80 17.14
C LEU A 75 21.05 -6.07 18.01
N VAL A 76 21.12 -7.26 18.59
CA VAL A 76 22.23 -7.68 19.44
C VAL A 76 22.69 -9.06 19.01
N SER A 77 23.95 -9.20 18.63
CA SER A 77 24.55 -10.47 18.24
C SER A 77 25.92 -10.67 18.87
N GLY A 78 26.46 -11.88 18.77
CA GLY A 78 27.78 -12.20 19.31
C GLY A 78 27.86 -13.64 19.77
N HIS A 79 29.08 -14.19 19.75
CA HIS A 79 29.33 -15.60 20.09
C HIS A 79 28.85 -15.95 21.51
N ALA A 80 28.95 -14.98 22.43
CA ALA A 80 28.50 -15.12 23.81
C ALA A 80 26.97 -15.32 23.95
N LEU A 81 26.17 -14.86 22.98
CA LEU A 81 24.71 -15.05 22.97
C LEU A 81 24.27 -16.30 22.19
N SER A 82 25.14 -16.87 21.34
CA SER A 82 24.81 -18.05 20.52
C SER A 82 23.46 -17.87 19.80
N GLN A 83 22.55 -18.84 19.90
CA GLN A 83 21.20 -18.79 19.31
C GLN A 83 20.26 -17.71 19.88
N PHE A 84 20.65 -17.02 20.95
CA PHE A 84 19.85 -15.96 21.56
C PHE A 84 20.16 -14.57 20.97
N GLY A 85 21.06 -14.47 19.99
CA GLY A 85 21.30 -13.24 19.24
C GLY A 85 20.16 -12.93 18.25
N GLY A 86 20.00 -11.67 17.88
CA GLY A 86 18.96 -11.18 16.96
C GLY A 86 18.30 -9.91 17.48
N LYS A 87 16.98 -9.80 17.32
CA LYS A 87 16.20 -8.67 17.87
C LYS A 87 16.27 -8.68 19.38
N LEU A 88 16.53 -7.52 19.98
CA LEU A 88 16.58 -7.34 21.43
C LEU A 88 15.22 -7.67 22.04
N GLN A 89 15.21 -8.70 22.88
CA GLN A 89 14.04 -9.16 23.62
C GLN A 89 14.44 -9.48 25.06
N ASP A 90 13.45 -9.65 25.93
CA ASP A 90 13.67 -9.91 27.36
C ASP A 90 14.49 -11.18 27.61
N HIS A 91 14.39 -12.19 26.75
CA HIS A 91 15.20 -13.40 26.86
C HIS A 91 16.69 -13.14 26.60
N VAL A 92 17.04 -12.19 25.72
CA VAL A 92 18.43 -11.78 25.44
C VAL A 92 19.01 -11.12 26.68
N VAL A 93 18.25 -10.22 27.32
CA VAL A 93 18.66 -9.54 28.56
C VAL A 93 18.92 -10.54 29.68
N ARG A 94 18.01 -11.50 29.89
CA ARG A 94 18.18 -12.57 30.89
C ARG A 94 19.41 -13.42 30.61
N LYS A 95 19.68 -13.78 29.34
CA LYS A 95 20.87 -14.54 28.98
C LYS A 95 22.15 -13.74 29.24
N LEU A 96 22.11 -12.43 29.01
CA LEU A 96 23.25 -11.56 29.25
C LEU A 96 23.58 -11.42 30.75
N VAL A 97 22.57 -11.40 31.62
CA VAL A 97 22.77 -11.49 33.09
C VAL A 97 23.55 -12.75 33.44
N GLU A 98 23.10 -13.91 32.95
CA GLU A 98 23.72 -15.20 33.21
C GLU A 98 25.19 -15.25 32.72
N VAL A 99 25.43 -14.90 31.46
CA VAL A 99 26.76 -14.94 30.84
C VAL A 99 27.71 -13.92 31.46
N GLY A 100 27.22 -12.72 31.75
CA GLY A 100 28.01 -11.68 32.41
C GLY A 100 28.44 -12.09 33.82
N TRP A 101 27.53 -12.66 34.60
CA TRP A 101 27.85 -13.18 35.94
C TRP A 101 28.86 -14.34 35.86
N GLN A 102 28.63 -15.33 34.98
CA GLN A 102 29.53 -16.47 34.80
C GLN A 102 30.96 -16.04 34.43
N LYS A 103 31.11 -15.02 33.57
CA LYS A 103 32.42 -14.60 33.06
C LYS A 103 33.13 -13.60 33.98
N PHE A 104 32.41 -12.68 34.63
CA PHE A 104 32.99 -11.55 35.37
C PHE A 104 32.71 -11.57 36.88
N GLY A 105 31.99 -12.58 37.38
CA GLY A 105 31.80 -12.84 38.81
C GLY A 105 30.87 -11.88 39.55
N HIS A 106 30.24 -10.95 38.84
CA HIS A 106 29.30 -9.97 39.40
C HIS A 106 28.00 -9.94 38.62
N GLU A 107 26.89 -10.12 39.32
CA GLU A 107 25.56 -10.04 38.74
C GLU A 107 25.07 -8.58 38.69
N LEU A 108 24.87 -8.06 37.48
CA LEU A 108 24.22 -6.78 37.25
C LEU A 108 22.71 -7.00 37.02
N SER A 109 21.90 -5.99 37.29
CA SER A 109 20.44 -6.10 37.11
C SER A 109 20.04 -6.11 35.63
N GLU A 110 18.90 -6.75 35.33
CA GLU A 110 18.30 -6.70 33.99
C GLU A 110 18.06 -5.26 33.52
N LYS A 111 17.72 -4.35 34.45
CA LYS A 111 17.57 -2.92 34.14
C LYS A 111 18.88 -2.32 33.63
N ALA A 112 20.01 -2.62 34.29
CA ALA A 112 21.32 -2.12 33.86
C ALA A 112 21.67 -2.65 32.46
N TYR A 113 21.45 -3.94 32.19
CA TYR A 113 21.70 -4.52 30.87
C TYR A 113 20.76 -3.98 29.79
N ARG A 114 19.47 -3.82 30.08
CA ARG A 114 18.52 -3.23 29.12
C ARG A 114 18.97 -1.82 28.74
N SER A 115 19.25 -0.96 29.71
CA SER A 115 19.72 0.40 29.46
C SER A 115 21.09 0.43 28.77
N GLY A 116 22.02 -0.45 29.14
CA GLY A 116 23.32 -0.59 28.49
C GLY A 116 23.19 -1.01 27.02
N LEU A 117 22.40 -2.05 26.73
CA LEU A 117 22.16 -2.54 25.36
C LEU A 117 21.50 -1.47 24.48
N LEU A 118 20.47 -0.80 24.98
CA LEU A 118 19.82 0.30 24.25
C LEU A 118 20.82 1.39 23.90
N ARG A 119 21.62 1.83 24.88
CA ARG A 119 22.67 2.83 24.67
C ARG A 119 23.70 2.40 23.62
N GLU A 120 24.26 1.19 23.73
CA GLU A 120 25.29 0.73 22.78
C GLU A 120 24.70 0.58 21.36
N CYS A 121 23.42 0.20 21.22
CA CYS A 121 22.75 0.18 19.91
C CYS A 121 22.48 1.60 19.38
N GLU A 122 22.03 2.53 20.22
CA GLU A 122 21.77 3.93 19.84
C GLU A 122 23.04 4.66 19.41
N GLU A 123 24.19 4.32 19.99
CA GLU A 123 25.51 4.81 19.60
C GLU A 123 25.99 4.19 18.27
N ASN A 124 25.47 3.01 17.90
CA ASN A 124 25.83 2.26 16.69
C ASN A 124 24.62 2.10 15.76
N GLN A 125 24.23 3.19 15.08
CA GLN A 125 23.09 3.17 14.17
C GLN A 125 23.48 2.66 12.78
N LEU A 126 22.61 1.84 12.20
CA LEU A 126 22.70 1.43 10.81
C LEU A 126 21.37 1.60 10.10
N HIS A 127 21.43 1.87 8.79
CA HIS A 127 20.26 1.84 7.93
C HIS A 127 20.48 0.74 6.88
N PRO A 128 19.86 -0.44 7.03
CA PRO A 128 20.21 -1.63 6.24
C PRO A 128 19.99 -1.42 4.75
N VAL A 129 18.82 -0.89 4.36
CA VAL A 129 18.50 -0.66 2.94
C VAL A 129 19.41 0.41 2.32
N LYS A 130 19.69 1.50 3.03
CA LYS A 130 20.60 2.55 2.55
C LYS A 130 22.03 2.05 2.41
N ASN A 131 22.51 1.24 3.36
CA ASN A 131 23.83 0.62 3.29
C ASN A 131 23.91 -0.38 2.14
N TYR A 132 22.88 -1.21 1.96
CA TYR A 132 22.74 -2.10 0.81
C TYR A 132 22.86 -1.32 -0.51
N LEU A 133 22.05 -0.27 -0.71
CA LEU A 133 22.06 0.54 -1.94
C LEU A 133 23.43 1.18 -2.22
N LYS A 134 24.10 1.73 -1.19
CA LYS A 134 25.44 2.34 -1.32
C LYS A 134 26.54 1.35 -1.71
N ASN A 135 26.36 0.08 -1.38
CA ASN A 135 27.33 -0.97 -1.64
C ASN A 135 27.13 -1.66 -2.99
N LEU A 136 26.01 -1.42 -3.66
CA LEU A 136 25.78 -1.92 -5.01
C LEU A 136 26.76 -1.33 -6.03
N ARG A 137 27.05 -2.12 -7.07
CA ARG A 137 27.86 -1.71 -8.22
C ARG A 137 27.13 -2.13 -9.48
N TRP A 138 26.78 -1.13 -10.29
CA TRP A 138 26.16 -1.37 -11.58
C TRP A 138 27.19 -1.90 -12.56
N ASP A 139 26.84 -2.94 -13.29
CA ASP A 139 27.68 -3.58 -14.29
C ASP A 139 27.68 -2.88 -15.66
N GLY A 140 26.95 -1.75 -15.78
CA GLY A 140 26.85 -0.96 -17.01
C GLY A 140 25.87 -1.52 -18.05
N THR A 141 25.19 -2.64 -17.77
CA THR A 141 24.18 -3.20 -18.67
C THR A 141 22.81 -2.62 -18.34
N PRO A 142 22.14 -1.95 -19.30
CA PRO A 142 20.83 -1.35 -19.06
C PRO A 142 19.75 -2.41 -18.89
N ARG A 143 19.05 -2.36 -17.76
CA ARG A 143 17.96 -3.27 -17.36
C ARG A 143 16.76 -2.51 -16.81
N LEU A 144 16.97 -1.33 -16.24
CA LEU A 144 15.97 -0.53 -15.53
C LEU A 144 14.75 -0.24 -16.41
N ASP A 145 14.94 0.26 -17.63
CA ASP A 145 13.80 0.57 -18.51
C ASP A 145 13.01 -0.68 -18.92
N MET A 146 13.62 -1.86 -18.90
CA MET A 146 13.03 -3.08 -19.45
C MET A 146 12.49 -4.03 -18.39
N TRP A 147 12.60 -3.73 -17.10
CA TRP A 147 12.38 -4.73 -16.04
C TRP A 147 10.93 -5.25 -16.01
N ILE A 148 9.94 -4.36 -16.19
CA ILE A 148 8.53 -4.75 -16.21
C ILE A 148 8.24 -5.65 -17.41
N THR A 149 8.73 -5.29 -18.60
CA THR A 149 8.56 -6.12 -19.81
C THR A 149 9.29 -7.45 -19.71
N ARG A 150 10.57 -7.42 -19.31
CA ARG A 150 11.46 -8.59 -19.29
C ARG A 150 11.06 -9.61 -18.24
N TYR A 151 10.72 -9.16 -17.03
CA TYR A 151 10.49 -10.07 -15.90
C TYR A 151 9.02 -10.25 -15.58
N LEU A 152 8.15 -9.29 -15.92
CA LEU A 152 6.70 -9.40 -15.66
C LEU A 152 5.89 -9.68 -16.93
N GLY A 153 6.53 -9.80 -18.09
CA GLY A 153 5.87 -10.16 -19.35
C GLY A 153 4.87 -9.11 -19.86
N VAL A 154 5.02 -7.85 -19.45
CA VAL A 154 4.16 -6.75 -19.92
C VAL A 154 4.56 -6.34 -21.33
N THR A 155 3.57 -6.00 -22.16
CA THR A 155 3.81 -5.46 -23.51
C THR A 155 4.75 -4.25 -23.48
N ASP A 156 5.76 -4.30 -24.34
CA ASP A 156 6.80 -3.27 -24.42
C ASP A 156 6.28 -1.99 -25.08
N THR A 157 6.22 -0.89 -24.32
CA THR A 157 5.92 0.46 -24.83
C THR A 157 6.81 1.49 -24.15
N PRO A 158 7.06 2.66 -24.77
CA PRO A 158 7.79 3.76 -24.12
C PRO A 158 7.20 4.14 -22.76
N LEU A 159 5.87 4.12 -22.64
CA LEU A 159 5.16 4.39 -21.39
C LEU A 159 5.52 3.38 -20.30
N VAL A 160 5.42 2.07 -20.59
CA VAL A 160 5.69 1.01 -19.60
C VAL A 160 7.15 1.05 -19.14
N ARG A 161 8.08 1.31 -20.07
CA ARG A 161 9.50 1.47 -19.74
C ARG A 161 9.73 2.60 -18.75
N ALA A 162 9.17 3.78 -19.03
CA ALA A 162 9.30 4.95 -18.17
C ALA A 162 8.65 4.73 -16.79
N GLN A 163 7.44 4.16 -16.76
CA GLN A 163 6.75 3.82 -15.51
C GLN A 163 7.59 2.86 -14.65
N GLY A 164 8.17 1.83 -15.26
CA GLY A 164 9.03 0.87 -14.58
C GLY A 164 10.29 1.49 -13.99
N ALA A 165 11.00 2.29 -14.79
CA ALA A 165 12.19 2.99 -14.32
C ALA A 165 11.87 3.92 -13.14
N ILE A 166 10.86 4.78 -13.29
CA ILE A 166 10.48 5.77 -12.27
C ILE A 166 10.13 5.11 -10.94
N VAL A 167 9.42 3.97 -10.94
CA VAL A 167 9.05 3.26 -9.70
C VAL A 167 10.29 2.87 -8.88
N LEU A 168 11.31 2.31 -9.52
CA LEU A 168 12.53 1.88 -8.82
C LEU A 168 13.42 3.07 -8.42
N ILE A 169 13.51 4.11 -9.27
CA ILE A 169 14.21 5.35 -8.92
C ILE A 169 13.54 6.02 -7.72
N ALA A 170 12.20 6.07 -7.68
CA ALA A 170 11.45 6.61 -6.55
C ALA A 170 11.65 5.79 -5.27
N ALA A 171 11.74 4.46 -5.38
CA ALA A 171 12.04 3.58 -4.27
C ALA A 171 13.43 3.88 -3.69
N VAL A 172 14.45 4.06 -4.53
CA VAL A 172 15.79 4.51 -4.09
C VAL A 172 15.72 5.89 -3.47
N ALA A 173 15.06 6.84 -4.13
CA ALA A 173 14.97 8.23 -3.67
C ALA A 173 14.36 8.35 -2.27
N ARG A 174 13.35 7.53 -1.95
CA ARG A 174 12.72 7.51 -0.62
C ARG A 174 13.57 6.89 0.48
N ILE A 175 14.58 6.09 0.15
CA ILE A 175 15.58 5.61 1.12
C ILE A 175 16.70 6.65 1.29
N MET A 176 17.17 7.23 0.18
CA MET A 176 18.28 8.19 0.19
C MET A 176 17.85 9.53 0.79
N LYS A 177 16.63 9.98 0.46
CA LYS A 177 15.96 11.19 0.93
C LYS A 177 14.50 10.88 1.33
N PRO A 178 14.28 10.39 2.56
CA PRO A 178 12.94 10.10 3.08
C PRO A 178 11.97 11.27 2.93
N GLY A 179 10.71 10.97 2.61
CA GLY A 179 9.69 11.96 2.29
C GLY A 179 9.75 12.54 0.87
N THR A 180 10.60 12.01 -0.01
CA THR A 180 10.60 12.38 -1.43
C THR A 180 9.21 12.24 -2.04
N LYS A 181 8.78 13.29 -2.75
CA LYS A 181 7.47 13.34 -3.39
C LYS A 181 7.41 12.33 -4.53
N TYR A 182 6.49 11.37 -4.38
CA TYR A 182 6.16 10.38 -5.38
C TYR A 182 4.73 9.91 -5.08
N ASP A 183 3.78 10.16 -5.98
CA ASP A 183 2.36 9.84 -5.76
C ASP A 183 1.75 8.99 -6.86
N HIS A 184 2.59 8.24 -7.55
CA HIS A 184 2.18 7.23 -8.50
C HIS A 184 2.18 5.85 -7.85
N VAL A 185 1.30 4.98 -8.34
CA VAL A 185 1.13 3.60 -7.94
C VAL A 185 1.11 2.75 -9.21
N LEU A 186 2.15 1.94 -9.39
CA LEU A 186 2.15 0.91 -10.42
C LEU A 186 1.14 -0.16 -10.00
N VAL A 187 0.18 -0.49 -10.87
CA VAL A 187 -0.83 -1.51 -10.60
C VAL A 187 -0.60 -2.70 -11.51
N LEU A 188 -0.21 -3.83 -10.91
CA LEU A 188 0.01 -5.09 -11.61
C LEU A 188 -1.35 -5.81 -11.77
N GLU A 189 -1.86 -5.84 -12.99
CA GLU A 189 -3.11 -6.52 -13.37
C GLU A 189 -2.78 -7.90 -13.96
N GLY A 190 -3.39 -8.96 -13.46
CA GLY A 190 -3.24 -10.29 -14.07
C GLY A 190 -3.97 -11.37 -13.29
N PRO A 191 -3.99 -12.62 -13.76
CA PRO A 191 -4.66 -13.71 -13.07
C PRO A 191 -4.18 -13.91 -11.64
N GLU A 192 -5.05 -14.51 -10.83
CA GLU A 192 -4.63 -15.08 -9.55
C GLU A 192 -3.50 -16.10 -9.79
N GLY A 193 -2.52 -16.15 -8.88
CA GLY A 193 -1.36 -17.02 -9.05
C GLY A 193 -0.32 -16.54 -10.08
N ALA A 194 -0.51 -15.38 -10.73
CA ALA A 194 0.48 -14.79 -11.66
C ALA A 194 1.80 -14.32 -11.00
N ARG A 195 2.01 -14.60 -9.71
CA ARG A 195 3.23 -14.25 -8.94
C ARG A 195 3.52 -12.75 -8.82
N LYS A 196 2.47 -11.91 -8.90
CA LYS A 196 2.55 -10.45 -8.75
C LYS A 196 3.18 -10.04 -7.41
N SER A 197 2.61 -10.51 -6.31
CA SER A 197 3.10 -10.21 -4.96
C SER A 197 4.50 -10.77 -4.70
N SER A 198 4.85 -11.92 -5.29
CA SER A 198 6.20 -12.47 -5.24
C SER A 198 7.22 -11.56 -5.92
N ALA A 199 6.87 -10.94 -7.04
CA ALA A 199 7.73 -9.96 -7.70
C ALA A 199 7.98 -8.73 -6.81
N VAL A 200 6.95 -8.23 -6.12
CA VAL A 200 7.09 -7.09 -5.19
C VAL A 200 7.96 -7.46 -3.98
N ARG A 201 7.82 -8.67 -3.42
CA ARG A 201 8.70 -9.18 -2.34
C ARG A 201 10.17 -9.24 -2.77
N ILE A 202 10.44 -9.71 -3.99
CA ILE A 202 11.81 -9.71 -4.53
C ILE A 202 12.36 -8.30 -4.68
N LEU A 203 11.56 -7.35 -5.18
CA LEU A 203 11.99 -5.96 -5.24
C LEU A 203 12.30 -5.39 -3.85
N ALA A 204 11.56 -5.79 -2.81
CA ALA A 204 11.79 -5.33 -1.45
C ALA A 204 13.00 -5.97 -0.76
N ASN A 205 13.17 -7.29 -0.91
CA ASN A 205 14.03 -8.12 -0.05
C ASN A 205 15.11 -8.90 -0.82
N GLY A 206 15.07 -8.89 -2.16
CA GLY A 206 15.94 -9.72 -3.00
C GLY A 206 15.54 -11.19 -3.03
N THR A 207 14.47 -11.58 -2.34
CA THR A 207 13.90 -12.93 -2.33
C THR A 207 12.38 -12.86 -2.18
N PHE A 208 11.66 -13.88 -2.64
CA PHE A 208 10.21 -13.96 -2.46
C PHE A 208 9.79 -14.48 -1.08
N ASP A 209 10.71 -15.07 -0.30
CA ASP A 209 10.46 -15.61 1.05
C ASP A 209 10.67 -14.57 2.17
N GLY A 210 11.19 -13.39 1.84
CA GLY A 210 11.44 -12.30 2.78
C GLY A 210 10.26 -11.34 2.85
N ASP A 211 9.98 -10.83 4.05
CA ASP A 211 8.92 -9.84 4.34
C ASP A 211 9.46 -8.64 5.15
N GLU A 212 10.77 -8.55 5.39
CA GLU A 212 11.35 -7.54 6.28
C GLU A 212 11.09 -6.11 5.78
N ASN A 213 11.37 -5.84 4.50
CA ASN A 213 11.12 -4.55 3.85
C ASN A 213 9.80 -4.52 3.06
N PHE A 214 8.94 -5.53 3.20
CA PHE A 214 7.68 -5.67 2.47
C PHE A 214 6.46 -5.72 3.41
N SER A 215 5.31 -5.22 2.95
CA SER A 215 4.04 -5.43 3.62
C SER A 215 2.89 -5.40 2.62
N GLU A 216 1.93 -6.30 2.79
CA GLU A 216 0.62 -6.31 2.11
C GLU A 216 -0.54 -6.14 3.11
N SER A 217 -0.21 -5.73 4.34
CA SER A 217 -1.20 -5.57 5.40
C SER A 217 -2.27 -4.57 4.99
N LYS A 218 -3.51 -4.80 5.42
CA LYS A 218 -4.59 -3.85 5.20
C LYS A 218 -4.28 -2.54 5.91
N ILE A 219 -4.07 -1.48 5.12
CA ILE A 219 -3.76 -0.14 5.64
C ILE A 219 -4.93 0.84 5.53
N LEU A 220 -5.87 0.55 4.62
CA LEU A 220 -7.05 1.39 4.42
C LEU A 220 -8.11 1.12 5.49
N GLY A 221 -8.65 2.20 6.05
CA GLY A 221 -9.60 2.17 7.16
C GLY A 221 -8.94 2.18 8.55
N GLU A 222 -7.62 2.02 8.61
CA GLU A 222 -6.85 2.16 9.85
C GLU A 222 -6.64 3.63 10.22
N ASP A 223 -6.51 3.89 11.53
CA ASP A 223 -6.20 5.24 12.03
C ASP A 223 -4.76 5.67 11.70
N GLU A 224 -4.46 6.97 11.80
CA GLU A 224 -3.15 7.51 11.39
C GLU A 224 -1.97 6.92 12.18
N ARG A 225 -2.17 6.53 13.44
CA ARG A 225 -1.14 5.87 14.25
C ARG A 225 -0.86 4.49 13.70
N LYS A 226 -1.91 3.72 13.41
CA LYS A 226 -1.74 2.37 12.86
C LYS A 226 -1.14 2.40 11.45
N GLN A 227 -1.52 3.38 10.63
CA GLN A 227 -0.88 3.61 9.32
C GLN A 227 0.61 3.93 9.44
N GLN A 228 1.00 4.77 10.42
CA GLN A 228 2.40 5.05 10.72
C GLN A 228 3.13 3.77 11.12
N GLU A 229 2.61 3.01 12.08
CA GLU A 229 3.18 1.73 12.52
C GLU A 229 3.36 0.72 11.36
N LEU A 230 2.37 0.61 10.47
CA LEU A 230 2.40 -0.34 9.36
C LEU A 230 3.42 0.02 8.27
N THR A 231 3.72 1.31 8.09
CA THR A 231 4.66 1.79 7.07
C THR A 231 6.11 1.84 7.55
N THR A 232 6.34 1.83 8.86
CA THR A 232 7.68 1.76 9.46
C THR A 232 8.45 0.53 9.00
N GLY A 233 9.70 0.72 8.58
CA GLY A 233 10.56 -0.36 8.12
C GLY A 233 10.15 -0.98 6.79
N LYS A 234 9.21 -0.37 6.04
CA LYS A 234 8.77 -0.91 4.74
C LYS A 234 9.36 -0.10 3.59
N TRP A 235 9.89 -0.80 2.59
CA TRP A 235 10.44 -0.21 1.37
C TRP A 235 9.45 -0.34 0.21
N PHE A 236 8.77 -1.48 0.11
CA PHE A 236 7.64 -1.67 -0.80
C PHE A 236 6.40 -2.05 0.01
N TYR A 237 5.30 -1.39 -0.29
CA TYR A 237 4.01 -1.65 0.32
C TYR A 237 3.02 -2.05 -0.77
N GLU A 238 2.55 -3.29 -0.71
CA GLU A 238 1.54 -3.79 -1.63
C GLU A 238 0.14 -3.37 -1.19
N LEU A 239 -0.58 -2.75 -2.11
CA LEU A 239 -2.00 -2.46 -1.98
C LEU A 239 -2.75 -3.61 -2.67
N ALA A 240 -2.95 -4.69 -1.90
CA ALA A 240 -3.65 -5.88 -2.38
C ALA A 240 -5.12 -5.59 -2.64
N GLU A 241 -5.65 -6.16 -3.74
CA GLU A 241 -7.07 -6.18 -4.09
C GLU A 241 -7.75 -4.79 -4.03
N LEU A 242 -7.36 -3.89 -4.95
CA LEU A 242 -8.07 -2.61 -5.15
C LEU A 242 -9.56 -2.81 -5.52
N ALA A 243 -9.95 -4.01 -5.93
CA ALA A 243 -11.33 -4.40 -6.22
C ALA A 243 -12.20 -4.36 -4.96
N GLY A 244 -13.39 -3.76 -5.04
CA GLY A 244 -14.35 -3.76 -3.92
C GLY A 244 -14.12 -2.66 -2.88
N LEU A 245 -13.10 -1.81 -3.04
CA LEU A 245 -12.99 -0.57 -2.25
C LEU A 245 -14.20 0.32 -2.52
N ARG A 246 -14.86 0.77 -1.44
CA ARG A 246 -15.96 1.72 -1.56
C ARG A 246 -15.40 3.05 -2.09
N LYS A 247 -16.26 3.86 -2.69
CA LYS A 247 -15.87 5.19 -3.21
C LYS A 247 -15.13 6.03 -2.16
N ALA A 248 -15.57 5.98 -0.90
CA ALA A 248 -14.91 6.66 0.23
C ALA A 248 -13.50 6.13 0.50
N ASP A 249 -13.30 4.81 0.44
CA ASP A 249 -12.01 4.16 0.69
C ASP A 249 -10.99 4.50 -0.40
N GLN A 250 -11.44 4.64 -1.65
CA GLN A 250 -10.57 5.09 -2.75
C GLN A 250 -10.15 6.56 -2.60
N TYR A 251 -11.02 7.45 -2.13
CA TYR A 251 -10.62 8.84 -1.80
C TYR A 251 -9.63 8.87 -0.64
N ALA A 252 -9.83 8.05 0.39
CA ALA A 252 -8.90 7.91 1.50
C ALA A 252 -7.56 7.37 1.02
N LEU A 253 -7.56 6.37 0.13
CA LEU A 253 -6.36 5.81 -0.48
C LEU A 253 -5.59 6.85 -1.29
N LYS A 254 -6.28 7.66 -2.10
CA LYS A 254 -5.66 8.79 -2.83
C LYS A 254 -4.96 9.77 -1.89
N ASN A 255 -5.61 10.14 -0.80
CA ASN A 255 -5.00 11.02 0.21
C ASN A 255 -3.82 10.32 0.88
N PHE A 256 -3.94 9.03 1.16
CA PHE A 256 -2.90 8.24 1.80
C PHE A 256 -1.64 8.15 0.92
N VAL A 257 -1.75 7.76 -0.36
CA VAL A 257 -0.59 7.61 -1.25
C VAL A 257 0.14 8.92 -1.56
N THR A 258 -0.55 10.06 -1.44
CA THR A 258 0.05 11.37 -1.71
C THR A 258 0.84 11.96 -0.55
N LYS A 259 0.66 11.45 0.68
CA LYS A 259 1.42 11.89 1.87
C LYS A 259 2.93 11.71 1.66
N GLN A 260 3.72 12.66 2.16
CA GLN A 260 5.18 12.58 2.23
C GLN A 260 5.67 12.23 3.64
N THR A 261 4.80 12.38 4.64
CA THR A 261 5.10 12.16 6.05
C THR A 261 3.87 11.57 6.72
N GLU A 262 4.07 10.50 7.48
CA GLU A 262 3.12 10.01 8.46
C GLU A 262 3.27 10.81 9.75
N ARG A 263 2.15 11.28 10.32
CA ARG A 263 2.15 12.09 11.54
C ARG A 263 1.14 11.50 12.51
N ALA A 264 1.61 10.94 13.62
CA ALA A 264 0.75 10.39 14.65
C ALA A 264 1.42 10.44 16.02
N ARG A 265 0.65 10.21 17.08
CA ARG A 265 1.18 10.05 18.44
C ARG A 265 1.27 8.54 18.72
N PRO A 266 2.47 7.99 18.94
CA PRO A 266 2.63 6.59 19.32
C PRO A 266 1.89 6.26 20.62
N ALA A 267 1.56 5.00 20.83
CA ALA A 267 0.95 4.57 22.09
C ALA A 267 1.85 4.96 23.28
N TYR A 268 1.24 5.56 24.31
CA TYR A 268 1.91 6.03 25.52
C TYR A 268 2.93 7.16 25.33
N ALA A 269 3.08 7.72 24.12
CA ALA A 269 3.91 8.89 23.88
C ALA A 269 3.18 10.19 24.25
N HIS A 270 3.92 11.17 24.77
CA HIS A 270 3.38 12.49 25.10
C HIS A 270 3.31 13.43 23.88
N PHE A 271 4.14 13.20 22.87
CA PHE A 271 4.29 14.07 21.70
C PHE A 271 3.97 13.34 20.39
N VAL A 272 3.55 14.12 19.40
CA VAL A 272 3.34 13.64 18.03
C VAL A 272 4.70 13.46 17.37
N THR A 273 4.87 12.38 16.63
CA THR A 273 6.07 12.08 15.85
C THR A 273 5.75 12.13 14.36
N GLU A 274 6.68 12.71 13.62
CA GLU A 274 6.67 12.75 12.16
C GLU A 274 7.63 11.71 11.62
N GLN A 275 7.14 10.89 10.70
CA GLN A 275 7.89 9.85 10.02
C GLN A 275 7.86 10.16 8.52
N PRO A 276 8.97 10.63 7.93
CA PRO A 276 9.05 10.82 6.49
C PRO A 276 8.90 9.49 5.77
N ARG A 277 8.10 9.47 4.70
CA ARG A 277 7.78 8.25 3.98
C ARG A 277 8.98 7.66 3.27
N THR A 278 9.24 6.38 3.51
CA THR A 278 10.32 5.60 2.89
C THR A 278 9.80 4.55 1.89
N CYS A 279 8.56 4.08 2.04
CA CYS A 279 8.00 3.06 1.16
C CYS A 279 7.50 3.62 -0.17
N VAL A 280 7.50 2.81 -1.23
CA VAL A 280 6.67 3.02 -2.44
C VAL A 280 5.48 2.07 -2.44
N PHE A 281 4.42 2.44 -3.14
CA PHE A 281 3.20 1.64 -3.25
C PHE A 281 3.12 0.93 -4.60
N ILE A 282 2.80 -0.36 -4.56
CA ILE A 282 2.48 -1.17 -5.74
C ILE A 282 1.08 -1.75 -5.52
N GLY A 283 0.17 -1.52 -6.45
CA GLY A 283 -1.15 -2.16 -6.44
C GLY A 283 -1.06 -3.53 -7.09
N THR A 284 -1.80 -4.50 -6.57
CA THR A 284 -2.05 -5.77 -7.27
C THR A 284 -3.53 -5.93 -7.50
N PHE A 285 -3.87 -6.41 -8.70
CA PHE A 285 -5.24 -6.61 -9.09
C PHE A 285 -5.40 -7.95 -9.80
N ASN A 286 -6.36 -8.75 -9.34
CA ASN A 286 -6.71 -10.01 -9.97
C ASN A 286 -7.73 -9.74 -11.08
N THR A 287 -7.36 -10.07 -12.31
CA THR A 287 -8.25 -10.03 -13.47
C THR A 287 -8.64 -11.45 -13.86
N ASP A 288 -9.86 -11.65 -14.36
CA ASP A 288 -10.23 -12.93 -14.96
C ASP A 288 -9.42 -13.15 -16.25
N ALA A 289 -8.54 -14.15 -16.25
CA ALA A 289 -7.73 -14.51 -17.41
C ALA A 289 -8.55 -15.00 -18.60
N THR A 290 -9.81 -15.42 -18.37
CA THR A 290 -10.66 -16.05 -19.38
C THR A 290 -11.28 -15.04 -20.33
N THR A 291 -11.53 -13.81 -19.87
CA THR A 291 -12.26 -12.80 -20.65
C THR A 291 -11.35 -11.81 -21.37
N GLY A 292 -10.11 -11.62 -20.88
CA GLY A 292 -9.22 -10.55 -21.35
C GLY A 292 -9.80 -9.13 -21.15
N ALA A 293 -10.96 -9.04 -20.49
CA ALA A 293 -11.73 -7.82 -20.34
C ALA A 293 -11.00 -6.85 -19.42
N LEU A 294 -11.10 -5.57 -19.73
CA LEU A 294 -10.70 -4.51 -18.81
C LEU A 294 -11.64 -4.58 -17.61
N VAL A 295 -11.08 -4.70 -16.42
CA VAL A 295 -11.85 -4.64 -15.19
C VAL A 295 -11.84 -3.21 -14.70
N GLU A 296 -13.03 -2.67 -14.47
CA GLU A 296 -13.19 -1.32 -13.93
C GLU A 296 -13.06 -1.36 -12.40
N TYR A 297 -12.12 -0.60 -11.85
CA TYR A 297 -11.88 -0.55 -10.40
C TYR A 297 -11.44 0.83 -9.90
N LEU A 298 -11.15 1.78 -10.80
CA LEU A 298 -10.78 3.14 -10.45
C LEU A 298 -12.01 4.04 -10.39
N ASN A 299 -11.99 5.02 -9.49
CA ASN A 299 -13.00 6.08 -9.51
C ASN A 299 -12.72 7.11 -10.62
N PRO A 300 -13.78 7.70 -11.20
CA PRO A 300 -13.63 8.81 -12.12
C PRO A 300 -12.82 9.99 -11.55
N GLY A 301 -11.85 10.46 -12.34
CA GLY A 301 -11.11 11.70 -12.05
C GLY A 301 -9.84 11.52 -11.21
N ASP A 302 -9.33 10.29 -11.06
CA ASP A 302 -8.04 10.01 -10.40
C ASP A 302 -6.98 9.37 -11.29
N GLN A 303 -7.05 9.58 -12.60
CA GLN A 303 -6.23 8.91 -13.63
C GLN A 303 -4.71 9.11 -13.50
N ARG A 304 -4.26 10.19 -12.86
CA ARG A 304 -2.82 10.54 -12.80
C ARG A 304 -2.01 9.55 -11.94
N ARG A 305 -2.62 9.01 -10.88
CA ARG A 305 -1.90 8.29 -9.82
C ARG A 305 -1.71 6.81 -10.14
N TRP A 306 -2.58 6.25 -10.97
CA TRP A 306 -2.65 4.82 -11.21
C TRP A 306 -1.97 4.51 -12.54
N TRP A 307 -0.96 3.63 -12.50
CA TRP A 307 -0.26 3.14 -13.67
C TRP A 307 -0.58 1.65 -13.86
N PRO A 308 -1.76 1.32 -14.42
CA PRO A 308 -2.14 -0.07 -14.67
C PRO A 308 -1.29 -0.69 -15.76
N VAL A 309 -0.73 -1.87 -15.47
CA VAL A 309 0.01 -2.69 -16.42
C VAL A 309 -0.48 -4.14 -16.34
N ARG A 310 -0.72 -4.76 -17.50
CA ARG A 310 -1.14 -6.16 -17.58
C ARG A 310 0.08 -7.06 -17.59
N VAL A 311 0.27 -7.82 -16.51
CA VAL A 311 1.36 -8.78 -16.39
C VAL A 311 1.08 -10.03 -17.23
N GLY A 312 2.13 -10.54 -17.86
CA GLY A 312 2.15 -11.81 -18.56
C GLY A 312 2.72 -12.92 -17.66
N ALA A 313 3.59 -13.75 -18.23
CA ALA A 313 4.33 -14.74 -17.46
C ALA A 313 5.43 -14.06 -16.63
N VAL A 314 5.32 -14.14 -15.31
CA VAL A 314 6.31 -13.56 -14.38
C VAL A 314 7.47 -14.52 -14.16
N ASP A 315 8.67 -14.10 -14.55
CA ASP A 315 9.93 -14.82 -14.32
C ASP A 315 10.58 -14.38 -13.01
N ILE A 316 10.17 -15.05 -11.93
CA ILE A 316 10.70 -14.83 -10.57
C ILE A 316 12.20 -15.13 -10.47
N ALA A 317 12.69 -16.16 -11.16
CA ALA A 317 14.09 -16.56 -11.05
C ALA A 317 15.00 -15.53 -11.70
N ALA A 318 14.64 -15.04 -12.89
CA ALA A 318 15.38 -13.98 -13.57
C ALA A 318 15.31 -12.65 -12.80
N LEU A 319 14.13 -12.29 -12.27
CA LEU A 319 13.98 -11.07 -11.47
C LEU A 319 14.87 -11.12 -10.23
N GLN A 320 14.84 -12.22 -9.48
CA GLN A 320 15.64 -12.40 -8.28
C GLN A 320 17.15 -12.36 -8.57
N ARG A 321 17.59 -12.99 -9.67
CA ARG A 321 18.99 -12.95 -10.13
C ARG A 321 19.46 -11.52 -10.43
N ASP A 322 18.64 -10.74 -11.13
CA ASP A 322 19.04 -9.43 -11.67
C ASP A 322 18.66 -8.25 -10.76
N ARG A 323 17.96 -8.50 -9.65
CA ARG A 323 17.43 -7.48 -8.72
C ARG A 323 18.50 -6.50 -8.26
N ASP A 324 19.66 -6.99 -7.87
CA ASP A 324 20.76 -6.13 -7.39
C ASP A 324 21.28 -5.21 -8.49
N GLN A 325 21.32 -5.68 -9.75
CA GLN A 325 21.71 -4.84 -10.88
C GLN A 325 20.62 -3.82 -11.24
N LEU A 326 19.33 -4.16 -11.09
CA LEU A 326 18.23 -3.20 -11.24
C LEU A 326 18.32 -2.08 -10.20
N MET A 327 18.57 -2.43 -8.93
CA MET A 327 18.71 -1.44 -7.87
C MET A 327 19.98 -0.60 -8.04
N ALA A 328 21.09 -1.21 -8.52
CA ALA A 328 22.32 -0.50 -8.80
C ALA A 328 22.15 0.54 -9.91
N GLU A 329 21.46 0.18 -10.99
CA GLU A 329 21.14 1.10 -12.09
C GLU A 329 20.16 2.20 -11.62
N ALA A 330 19.17 1.87 -10.80
CA ALA A 330 18.26 2.86 -10.21
C ALA A 330 18.99 3.84 -9.28
N VAL A 331 20.04 3.41 -8.56
CA VAL A 331 20.92 4.31 -7.77
C VAL A 331 21.67 5.26 -8.70
N VAL A 332 22.25 4.77 -9.79
CA VAL A 332 22.91 5.63 -10.79
C VAL A 332 21.92 6.65 -11.36
N ALA A 333 20.71 6.22 -11.73
CA ALA A 333 19.68 7.13 -12.24
C ALA A 333 19.23 8.17 -11.20
N TYR A 334 19.14 7.79 -9.92
CA TYR A 334 18.89 8.71 -8.81
C TYR A 334 20.02 9.74 -8.65
N ASP A 335 21.28 9.30 -8.68
CA ASP A 335 22.45 10.17 -8.54
C ASP A 335 22.60 11.14 -9.74
N LEU A 336 22.01 10.80 -10.89
CA LEU A 336 21.89 11.66 -12.08
C LEU A 336 20.66 12.59 -12.05
N ASP A 337 19.94 12.65 -10.91
CA ASP A 337 18.73 13.48 -10.73
C ASP A 337 17.63 13.21 -11.77
N MET A 338 17.46 11.95 -12.18
CA MET A 338 16.39 11.59 -13.11
C MET A 338 14.99 11.90 -12.55
N PRO A 339 14.08 12.44 -13.38
CA PRO A 339 12.77 12.88 -12.92
C PRO A 339 11.92 11.70 -12.44
N LEU A 340 11.17 11.92 -11.36
CA LEU A 340 10.21 10.94 -10.81
C LEU A 340 8.80 11.10 -11.40
N TYR A 341 8.69 11.70 -12.58
CA TYR A 341 7.44 11.97 -13.28
C TYR A 341 7.62 11.71 -14.78
N LEU A 342 6.52 11.38 -15.45
CA LEU A 342 6.50 11.13 -16.90
C LEU A 342 6.65 12.43 -17.69
N SER A 343 7.13 12.34 -18.94
CA SER A 343 6.97 13.46 -19.88
C SER A 343 5.48 13.74 -20.10
N LYS A 344 5.16 14.93 -20.61
CA LYS A 344 3.76 15.32 -20.82
C LYS A 344 3.02 14.33 -21.73
N GLU A 345 3.67 13.91 -22.81
CA GLU A 345 3.11 12.98 -23.80
C GLU A 345 2.80 11.62 -23.17
N LEU A 346 3.73 11.09 -22.37
CA LEU A 346 3.55 9.84 -21.65
C LEU A 346 2.54 9.97 -20.50
N GLU A 347 2.44 11.14 -19.87
CA GLU A 347 1.42 11.40 -18.84
C GLU A 347 0.01 11.36 -19.45
N ASP A 348 -0.19 11.94 -20.64
CA ASP A 348 -1.47 11.90 -21.35
C ASP A 348 -1.84 10.46 -21.76
N GLU A 349 -0.87 9.68 -22.25
CA GLU A 349 -1.06 8.25 -22.55
C GLU A 349 -1.42 7.44 -21.28
N ALA A 350 -0.68 7.66 -20.18
CA ALA A 350 -0.93 7.01 -18.89
C ALA A 350 -2.35 7.29 -18.37
N ARG A 351 -2.81 8.54 -18.49
CA ARG A 351 -4.17 8.93 -18.10
C ARG A 351 -5.22 8.25 -18.97
N GLY A 352 -4.97 8.10 -20.26
CA GLY A 352 -5.82 7.33 -21.17
C GLY A 352 -5.94 5.86 -20.75
N GLU A 353 -4.83 5.20 -20.41
CA GLU A 353 -4.85 3.81 -19.94
C GLU A 353 -5.56 3.65 -18.60
N ALA A 354 -5.35 4.57 -17.66
CA ALA A 354 -6.04 4.59 -16.38
C ALA A 354 -7.55 4.87 -16.53
N ALA A 355 -7.94 5.76 -17.44
CA ALA A 355 -9.35 6.07 -17.70
C ALA A 355 -10.15 4.84 -18.15
N ARG A 356 -9.51 3.90 -18.86
CA ARG A 356 -10.13 2.62 -19.27
C ARG A 356 -10.46 1.68 -18.10
N ARG A 357 -9.98 1.97 -16.88
CA ARG A 357 -10.29 1.22 -15.65
C ARG A 357 -11.26 1.97 -14.75
N GLU A 358 -11.77 3.13 -15.17
CA GLU A 358 -12.74 3.87 -14.37
C GLU A 358 -14.09 3.12 -14.34
N MET A 359 -14.61 2.91 -13.14
CA MET A 359 -15.97 2.42 -12.94
C MET A 359 -16.96 3.37 -13.58
N VAL A 360 -17.75 2.84 -14.48
CA VAL A 360 -18.88 3.56 -15.04
C VAL A 360 -19.97 3.63 -13.96
N ASP A 361 -20.47 4.83 -13.68
CA ASP A 361 -21.56 5.00 -12.72
C ASP A 361 -22.83 4.38 -13.33
N PRO A 362 -23.41 3.31 -12.75
CA PRO A 362 -24.60 2.66 -13.32
C PRO A 362 -25.75 3.64 -13.51
N LEU A 363 -25.77 4.72 -12.71
CA LEU A 363 -26.77 5.76 -12.81
C LEU A 363 -26.51 6.71 -13.99
N ALA A 364 -25.24 6.99 -14.31
CA ALA A 364 -24.87 7.77 -15.49
C ALA A 364 -25.16 7.01 -16.80
N ASP A 365 -25.03 5.68 -16.80
CA ASP A 365 -25.40 4.83 -17.93
C ASP A 365 -26.91 4.74 -18.10
N THR A 366 -27.64 4.49 -17.02
CA THR A 366 -29.12 4.39 -17.08
C THR A 366 -29.74 5.71 -17.53
N LEU A 367 -29.16 6.84 -17.15
CA LEU A 367 -29.62 8.17 -17.54
C LEU A 367 -28.92 8.70 -18.81
N SER A 368 -28.05 7.91 -19.44
CA SER A 368 -27.47 8.26 -20.74
C SER A 368 -28.58 8.26 -21.80
N GLY A 369 -28.50 9.18 -22.78
CA GLY A 369 -29.50 9.28 -23.85
C GLY A 369 -30.87 9.82 -23.44
N MET A 370 -30.96 10.51 -22.29
CA MET A 370 -32.22 11.12 -21.80
C MET A 370 -32.85 12.11 -22.80
N ASP A 371 -32.01 12.80 -23.57
CA ASP A 371 -32.39 13.70 -24.67
C ASP A 371 -33.00 12.92 -25.84
N ALA A 372 -32.33 11.85 -26.28
CA ALA A 372 -32.83 10.95 -27.31
C ALA A 372 -34.16 10.30 -26.89
N ALA A 373 -34.29 9.90 -25.62
CA ALA A 373 -35.54 9.36 -25.07
C ALA A 373 -36.67 10.41 -25.10
N ALA A 374 -36.41 11.65 -24.69
CA ALA A 374 -37.40 12.73 -24.74
C ALA A 374 -37.83 13.08 -26.17
N LEU A 375 -36.88 13.12 -27.12
CA LEU A 375 -37.17 13.34 -28.54
C LEU A 375 -37.97 12.17 -29.13
N LYS A 376 -37.60 10.92 -28.81
CA LYS A 376 -38.34 9.74 -29.24
C LYS A 376 -39.79 9.76 -28.73
N MET A 377 -40.01 10.18 -27.48
CA MET A 377 -41.37 10.35 -26.95
C MET A 377 -42.19 11.39 -27.74
N LEU A 378 -41.56 12.46 -28.23
CA LEU A 378 -42.23 13.47 -29.05
C LEU A 378 -42.65 12.90 -30.42
N HIS A 379 -41.81 12.06 -31.02
CA HIS A 379 -42.07 11.45 -32.33
C HIS A 379 -43.04 10.27 -32.25
N ASP A 380 -42.75 9.30 -31.38
CA ASP A 380 -43.44 8.00 -31.34
C ASP A 380 -44.70 8.02 -30.47
N LYS A 381 -44.87 9.06 -29.64
CA LYS A 381 -45.96 9.20 -28.67
C LYS A 381 -46.05 8.04 -27.66
N VAL A 382 -44.92 7.39 -27.39
CA VAL A 382 -44.78 6.29 -26.44
C VAL A 382 -43.56 6.53 -25.54
N ALA A 383 -43.73 6.31 -24.23
CA ALA A 383 -42.69 6.44 -23.23
C ALA A 383 -41.83 5.16 -23.13
N PRO A 384 -40.61 5.23 -22.53
CA PRO A 384 -39.73 4.06 -22.38
C PRO A 384 -40.37 2.86 -21.65
N ASN A 385 -41.36 3.12 -20.78
CA ASN A 385 -42.12 2.10 -20.05
C ASN A 385 -43.34 1.57 -20.84
N GLY A 386 -43.53 1.97 -22.10
CA GLY A 386 -44.65 1.57 -22.95
C GLY A 386 -45.94 2.38 -22.75
N ALA A 387 -45.97 3.35 -21.84
CA ALA A 387 -47.15 4.19 -21.63
C ALA A 387 -47.33 5.20 -22.78
N GLY A 388 -48.58 5.54 -23.09
CA GLY A 388 -48.91 6.57 -24.08
C GLY A 388 -48.45 7.96 -23.64
N VAL A 389 -48.03 8.78 -24.60
CA VAL A 389 -47.59 10.16 -24.36
C VAL A 389 -48.58 11.15 -24.99
N SER A 390 -49.15 12.01 -24.15
CA SER A 390 -49.96 13.14 -24.59
C SER A 390 -49.07 14.35 -24.86
N ILE A 391 -49.32 15.05 -25.97
CA ILE A 391 -48.54 16.21 -26.41
C ILE A 391 -49.46 17.43 -26.51
N ALA A 392 -49.08 18.53 -25.85
CA ALA A 392 -49.77 19.80 -25.92
C ALA A 392 -48.83 20.94 -26.34
N ASP A 393 -49.35 21.91 -27.09
CA ASP A 393 -48.65 23.15 -27.41
C ASP A 393 -48.63 24.08 -26.21
N HIS A 394 -47.45 24.60 -25.84
CA HIS A 394 -47.30 25.50 -24.71
C HIS A 394 -46.10 26.43 -24.88
N ASN A 395 -46.32 27.76 -24.82
CA ASN A 395 -45.27 28.80 -24.82
C ASN A 395 -44.12 28.58 -25.83
N GLY A 396 -44.46 28.25 -27.08
CA GLY A 396 -43.47 28.05 -28.15
C GLY A 396 -42.74 26.70 -28.11
N GLY A 397 -43.21 25.74 -27.30
CA GLY A 397 -42.69 24.38 -27.23
C GLY A 397 -43.78 23.31 -27.12
N LYS A 398 -43.35 22.06 -27.01
CA LYS A 398 -44.19 20.87 -26.86
C LYS A 398 -44.06 20.34 -25.45
N LEU A 399 -45.19 20.22 -24.76
CA LEU A 399 -45.29 19.68 -23.41
C LEU A 399 -45.76 18.23 -23.48
N LEU A 400 -44.98 17.32 -22.88
CA LEU A 400 -45.19 15.88 -22.94
C LEU A 400 -45.60 15.36 -21.58
N THR A 401 -46.70 14.60 -21.55
CA THR A 401 -47.25 13.96 -20.36
C THR A 401 -47.37 12.47 -20.58
N ILE A 402 -46.87 11.65 -19.65
CA ILE A 402 -46.88 10.19 -19.76
C ILE A 402 -48.08 9.63 -18.98
N GLY A 403 -48.93 8.85 -19.65
CA GLY A 403 -50.14 8.28 -19.04
C GLY A 403 -51.12 9.35 -18.55
N ASP A 404 -51.77 9.10 -17.42
CA ASP A 404 -52.76 10.00 -16.79
C ASP A 404 -52.12 11.01 -15.81
N ASP A 405 -50.80 11.19 -15.85
CA ASP A 405 -50.12 12.11 -14.94
C ASP A 405 -50.59 13.55 -15.15
N ALA A 406 -51.00 14.25 -14.08
CA ALA A 406 -51.43 15.65 -14.18
C ALA A 406 -50.28 16.65 -14.46
N LYS A 407 -49.03 16.17 -14.48
CA LYS A 407 -47.81 16.98 -14.57
C LYS A 407 -46.92 16.52 -15.73
N PRO A 408 -46.28 17.45 -16.44
CA PRO A 408 -45.42 17.10 -17.57
C PRO A 408 -44.19 16.29 -17.14
N SER A 409 -43.82 15.35 -18.01
CA SER A 409 -42.58 14.57 -17.89
C SER A 409 -41.43 15.20 -18.68
N ALA A 410 -41.74 15.88 -19.78
CA ALA A 410 -40.76 16.60 -20.58
C ALA A 410 -41.37 17.85 -21.24
N PHE A 411 -40.52 18.82 -21.59
CA PHE A 411 -40.86 20.01 -22.35
C PHE A 411 -39.75 20.29 -23.36
N ILE A 412 -40.11 20.42 -24.64
CA ILE A 412 -39.14 20.50 -25.74
C ILE A 412 -39.41 21.77 -26.55
N THR A 413 -38.39 22.60 -26.72
CA THR A 413 -38.42 23.77 -27.61
C THR A 413 -37.46 23.57 -28.79
N GLN A 414 -37.27 24.61 -29.61
CA GLN A 414 -36.25 24.60 -30.66
C GLN A 414 -34.82 24.62 -30.10
N SER A 415 -34.60 25.20 -28.92
CA SER A 415 -33.26 25.42 -28.35
C SER A 415 -32.97 24.64 -27.07
N GLU A 416 -33.96 23.97 -26.46
CA GLU A 416 -33.78 23.33 -25.17
C GLU A 416 -34.66 22.07 -25.02
N ILE A 417 -34.13 21.08 -24.31
CA ILE A 417 -34.89 19.96 -23.76
C ILE A 417 -34.90 20.10 -22.24
N TRP A 418 -36.10 20.03 -21.67
CA TRP A 418 -36.31 19.94 -20.23
C TRP A 418 -37.01 18.63 -19.88
N VAL A 419 -36.57 17.99 -18.79
CA VAL A 419 -37.19 16.78 -18.23
C VAL A 419 -37.47 16.98 -16.73
N SER A 420 -38.60 16.46 -16.26
CA SER A 420 -38.98 16.62 -14.85
C SER A 420 -38.11 15.74 -13.94
N ALA A 421 -37.85 16.20 -12.72
CA ALA A 421 -37.08 15.39 -11.76
C ALA A 421 -37.79 14.08 -11.42
N LYS A 422 -39.14 14.06 -11.43
CA LYS A 422 -39.94 12.85 -11.23
C LYS A 422 -39.66 11.82 -12.33
N TYR A 423 -39.63 12.26 -13.59
CA TYR A 423 -39.35 11.40 -14.74
C TYR A 423 -37.93 10.81 -14.68
N VAL A 424 -36.92 11.66 -14.41
CA VAL A 424 -35.53 11.22 -14.27
C VAL A 424 -35.37 10.20 -13.13
N THR A 425 -36.01 10.44 -11.98
CA THR A 425 -35.98 9.49 -10.84
C THR A 425 -36.66 8.17 -11.19
N ALA A 426 -37.77 8.18 -11.93
CA ALA A 426 -38.47 6.95 -12.31
C ALA A 426 -37.64 6.05 -13.25
N LEU A 427 -36.74 6.65 -14.05
CA LEU A 427 -35.82 5.92 -14.92
C LEU A 427 -34.56 5.42 -14.18
N ALA A 428 -34.22 6.00 -13.03
CA ALA A 428 -33.11 5.51 -12.24
C ALA A 428 -33.38 4.08 -11.72
N PRO A 429 -32.33 3.24 -11.53
CA PRO A 429 -32.50 1.90 -10.98
C PRO A 429 -33.26 1.94 -9.65
N SER A 430 -34.16 0.98 -9.41
CA SER A 430 -35.05 0.98 -8.23
C SER A 430 -34.32 1.15 -6.90
N SER A 431 -33.10 0.60 -6.78
CA SER A 431 -32.22 0.72 -5.61
C SER A 431 -31.63 2.12 -5.38
N ARG A 432 -31.74 3.03 -6.36
CA ARG A 432 -31.14 4.38 -6.36
C ARG A 432 -32.16 5.50 -6.56
N GLN A 433 -33.46 5.21 -6.61
CA GLN A 433 -34.50 6.24 -6.77
C GLN A 433 -34.56 7.23 -5.60
N SER A 434 -34.06 6.86 -4.42
CA SER A 434 -33.92 7.77 -3.26
C SER A 434 -32.62 8.60 -3.29
N ASP A 435 -31.69 8.33 -4.20
CA ASP A 435 -30.37 8.98 -4.29
C ASP A 435 -30.42 10.27 -5.14
N GLY A 436 -31.12 11.28 -4.64
CA GLY A 436 -31.26 12.56 -5.35
C GLY A 436 -29.93 13.27 -5.63
N LYS A 437 -28.90 13.08 -4.78
CA LYS A 437 -27.57 13.66 -4.98
C LYS A 437 -26.82 12.96 -6.11
N GLY A 438 -26.86 11.61 -6.14
CA GLY A 438 -26.29 10.82 -7.22
C GLY A 438 -26.94 11.11 -8.56
N ILE A 439 -28.28 11.19 -8.60
CA ILE A 439 -29.04 11.55 -9.80
C ILE A 439 -28.63 12.92 -10.34
N THR A 440 -28.53 13.92 -9.46
CA THR A 440 -28.10 15.27 -9.88
C THR A 440 -26.67 15.26 -10.43
N ALA A 441 -25.76 14.51 -9.81
CA ALA A 441 -24.36 14.40 -10.25
C ALA A 441 -24.24 13.70 -11.61
N ALA A 442 -24.99 12.63 -11.84
CA ALA A 442 -25.01 11.91 -13.11
C ALA A 442 -25.58 12.75 -14.25
N MET A 443 -26.72 13.42 -14.03
CA MET A 443 -27.31 14.35 -15.00
C MET A 443 -26.32 15.47 -15.36
N ARG A 444 -25.62 16.04 -14.37
CA ARG A 444 -24.59 17.07 -14.62
C ARG A 444 -23.42 16.58 -15.45
N LYS A 445 -22.98 15.33 -15.26
CA LYS A 445 -21.89 14.72 -16.05
C LYS A 445 -22.28 14.60 -17.53
N GLN A 446 -23.57 14.42 -17.81
CA GLN A 446 -24.13 14.34 -19.16
C GLN A 446 -24.52 15.72 -19.75
N GLY A 447 -24.09 16.82 -19.12
CA GLY A 447 -24.34 18.18 -19.62
C GLY A 447 -25.70 18.78 -19.23
N TRP A 448 -26.47 18.14 -18.36
CA TRP A 448 -27.75 18.68 -17.89
C TRP A 448 -27.57 19.62 -16.70
N VAL A 449 -28.39 20.68 -16.65
CA VAL A 449 -28.41 21.66 -15.57
C VAL A 449 -29.70 21.52 -14.78
N GLN A 450 -29.61 21.38 -13.46
CA GLN A 450 -30.79 21.36 -12.60
C GLN A 450 -31.42 22.75 -12.54
N VAL A 451 -32.70 22.83 -12.88
CA VAL A 451 -33.45 24.09 -12.93
C VAL A 451 -34.76 23.97 -12.16
N ARG A 452 -35.27 25.09 -11.67
CA ARG A 452 -36.66 25.22 -11.23
C ARG A 452 -37.42 26.00 -12.28
N ASP A 453 -38.35 25.34 -12.93
CA ASP A 453 -39.06 25.90 -14.07
C ASP A 453 -40.53 26.15 -13.72
N ARG A 454 -41.08 27.27 -14.21
CA ARG A 454 -42.50 27.64 -14.11
C ARG A 454 -43.23 27.51 -15.44
N ARG A 455 -42.57 27.06 -16.51
CA ARG A 455 -43.14 26.84 -17.85
C ARG A 455 -44.26 25.80 -17.90
N THR A 456 -44.58 25.15 -16.79
CA THR A 456 -45.67 24.16 -16.67
C THR A 456 -46.85 24.72 -15.85
N GLY A 457 -46.84 26.02 -15.55
CA GLY A 457 -47.84 26.70 -14.70
C GLY A 457 -47.61 26.55 -13.19
N SER A 458 -46.75 25.61 -12.76
CA SER A 458 -46.32 25.46 -11.36
C SER A 458 -44.79 25.34 -11.29
N ALA A 459 -44.18 25.74 -10.16
CA ALA A 459 -42.72 25.70 -10.02
C ALA A 459 -42.24 24.25 -9.80
N GLU A 460 -41.79 23.59 -10.86
CA GLU A 460 -41.31 22.21 -10.83
C GLU A 460 -39.79 22.13 -10.92
N ARG A 461 -39.21 21.15 -10.22
CA ARG A 461 -37.78 20.85 -10.35
C ARG A 461 -37.59 19.91 -11.53
N GLY A 462 -36.60 20.20 -12.36
CA GLY A 462 -36.21 19.35 -13.47
C GLY A 462 -34.78 19.62 -13.91
N TYR A 463 -34.46 19.10 -15.08
CA TYR A 463 -33.13 19.21 -15.68
C TYR A 463 -33.30 19.73 -17.11
N ALA A 464 -32.51 20.73 -17.47
CA ALA A 464 -32.50 21.33 -18.80
C ALA A 464 -31.15 21.08 -19.50
N ARG A 465 -31.19 20.92 -20.82
CA ARG A 465 -30.01 20.81 -21.69
C ARG A 465 -30.28 21.56 -22.99
N ASN A 466 -29.28 22.28 -23.49
CA ASN A 466 -29.39 23.00 -24.76
C ASN A 466 -29.44 22.01 -25.94
N ARG A 467 -30.25 22.30 -26.97
CA ARG A 467 -30.35 21.49 -28.20
C ARG A 467 -29.24 21.74 -29.22
N ASP A 468 -28.56 22.88 -29.16
CA ASP A 468 -27.43 23.18 -30.06
C ASP A 468 -26.27 22.17 -29.85
N ASP A 469 -26.16 21.61 -28.63
CA ASP A 469 -25.25 20.53 -28.24
C ASP A 469 -25.69 19.13 -28.74
N LEU A 470 -26.82 19.00 -29.45
CA LEU A 470 -27.41 17.74 -29.93
C LEU A 470 -27.35 17.59 -31.45
N SER A 471 -26.70 18.52 -32.16
CA SER A 471 -26.54 18.50 -33.62
C SER A 471 -25.82 17.25 -34.16
N ASP A 472 -25.12 16.51 -33.30
CA ASP A 472 -24.44 15.24 -33.62
C ASP A 472 -25.35 13.99 -33.52
N LEU A 473 -26.63 14.13 -33.09
CA LEU A 473 -27.50 12.97 -32.83
C LEU A 473 -28.51 12.61 -33.94
N GLY A 474 -28.49 13.30 -35.08
CA GLY A 474 -29.15 12.85 -36.31
C GLY A 474 -30.64 12.46 -36.19
N VAL A 475 -31.44 13.24 -35.45
CA VAL A 475 -32.91 13.13 -35.43
C VAL A 475 -33.53 14.34 -36.12
#